data_AF-A0A6M1LCA2-F1
#
_entry.id   AF-A0A6M1LCA2-F1
#
_cell.length_a   1.000
_cell.length_b   1.000
_cell.length_c   1.000
_cell.angle_alpha   90.00
_cell.angle_beta   90.00
_cell.angle_gamma   90.00
#
_symmetry.space_group_name_H-M   'P 1'
#
loop_
_entity.id
_entity.type
_entity.pdbx_description
1 polymer ?
#
loop_
_entity_poly.entity_id
_entity_poly.type
_entity_poly.pdbx_seq_one_letter_code
_entity_poly.pdbx_strand_id
1 'polypeptide(L)'
;MIPVRIRSRFLVGLTLAAALLAGTATPAAAAPVVLSSGHVDVIDVDYAGGALAVNLLDDTVTPSVERNPADVVLRVPATAKLTVPGGSAWSFLGTGGQAWVLPQSNTAGLLWAGWNTTEVPSGVFQNNRVTFKLTNVTGPAGFSVYTVSGGTPTVLFDSGNGLPDSLNVNRNTHAHVNWGFDAAGTYTVTFEVTAKLASNGATITSGAKAWTFEVLP
;
A
#
# COMPACT_ATOMS: atom_id res chain seq x y z
N MET A 1 55.32 -67.29 -26.88
CA MET A 1 55.04 -68.04 -25.64
C MET A 1 53.61 -67.75 -25.22
N ILE A 2 52.79 -68.80 -25.08
CA ILE A 2 51.45 -68.78 -24.46
C ILE A 2 51.64 -69.32 -23.03
N PRO A 3 51.05 -68.69 -21.99
CA PRO A 3 49.87 -69.27 -21.30
C PRO A 3 48.95 -68.18 -20.72
N VAL A 4 47.77 -68.39 -20.11
CA VAL A 4 46.72 -69.41 -20.04
C VAL A 4 45.52 -68.65 -19.44
N ARG A 5 44.31 -69.02 -19.86
CA ARG A 5 43.02 -68.46 -19.42
C ARG A 5 42.75 -68.69 -17.94
N ILE A 6 42.06 -67.74 -17.30
CA ILE A 6 41.13 -68.01 -16.20
C ILE A 6 39.76 -67.44 -16.58
N ARG A 7 38.75 -68.32 -16.60
CA ARG A 7 37.33 -67.96 -16.69
C ARG A 7 36.76 -67.99 -15.28
N SER A 8 36.05 -66.94 -14.88
CA SER A 8 35.10 -67.00 -13.77
C SER A 8 33.86 -66.19 -14.10
N ARG A 9 32.74 -66.68 -13.56
CA ARG A 9 31.36 -66.57 -14.00
C ARG A 9 30.56 -65.68 -13.06
N PHE A 10 29.55 -65.00 -13.62
CA PHE A 10 28.27 -64.54 -13.05
C PHE A 10 28.27 -63.69 -11.75
N LEU A 11 27.59 -62.53 -11.80
CA LEU A 11 26.24 -62.38 -11.25
C LEU A 11 25.59 -61.11 -11.82
N VAL A 12 24.39 -61.25 -12.38
CA VAL A 12 23.51 -60.16 -12.82
C VAL A 12 22.84 -59.58 -11.58
N GLY A 13 23.13 -58.32 -11.26
CA GLY A 13 22.40 -57.54 -10.27
C GLY A 13 21.32 -56.71 -10.97
N LEU A 14 20.05 -57.06 -10.78
CA LEU A 14 18.92 -56.26 -11.24
C LEU A 14 18.72 -55.11 -10.23
N THR A 15 19.22 -53.92 -10.54
CA THR A 15 18.92 -52.71 -9.76
C THR A 15 17.58 -52.13 -10.20
N LEU A 16 16.55 -52.27 -9.36
CA LEU A 16 15.29 -51.56 -9.49
C LEU A 16 15.50 -50.11 -9.03
N ALA A 17 15.62 -49.17 -9.98
CA ALA A 17 15.67 -47.74 -9.67
C ALA A 17 14.24 -47.22 -9.49
N ALA A 18 13.80 -47.04 -8.24
CA ALA A 18 12.59 -46.29 -7.94
C ALA A 18 12.89 -44.79 -8.08
N ALA A 19 12.41 -44.16 -9.14
CA ALA A 19 12.48 -42.72 -9.31
C ALA A 19 11.48 -42.05 -8.35
N LEU A 20 11.96 -41.49 -7.25
CA LEU A 20 11.17 -40.54 -6.46
C LEU A 20 11.02 -39.25 -7.25
N LEU A 21 9.82 -39.01 -7.78
CA LEU A 21 9.38 -37.69 -8.24
C LEU A 21 9.22 -36.79 -7.00
N ALA A 22 10.29 -36.11 -6.62
CA ALA A 22 10.22 -35.02 -5.65
C ALA A 22 9.55 -33.81 -6.33
N GLY A 23 8.22 -33.75 -6.27
CA GLY A 23 7.47 -32.55 -6.62
C GLY A 23 7.81 -31.45 -5.61
N THR A 24 8.47 -30.38 -6.06
CA THR A 24 8.63 -29.18 -5.24
C THR A 24 7.26 -28.52 -5.11
N ALA A 25 6.59 -28.73 -3.98
CA ALA A 25 5.39 -27.96 -3.65
C ALA A 25 5.79 -26.48 -3.55
N THR A 26 5.32 -25.65 -4.49
CA THR A 26 5.41 -24.20 -4.37
C THR A 26 4.60 -23.78 -3.15
N PRO A 27 5.16 -23.01 -2.20
CA PRO A 27 4.39 -22.48 -1.08
C PRO A 27 3.18 -21.72 -1.64
N ALA A 28 1.98 -22.06 -1.17
CA ALA A 28 0.80 -21.28 -1.49
C ALA A 28 0.98 -19.88 -0.86
N ALA A 29 0.96 -18.84 -1.68
CA ALA A 29 0.90 -17.47 -1.18
C ALA A 29 -0.41 -17.32 -0.38
N ALA A 30 -0.32 -16.73 0.81
CA ALA A 30 -1.52 -16.42 1.59
C ALA A 30 -2.43 -15.48 0.78
N ALA A 31 -3.74 -15.69 0.86
CA ALA A 31 -4.69 -14.78 0.23
C ALA A 31 -4.58 -13.39 0.89
N PRO A 32 -4.69 -12.30 0.10
CA PRO A 32 -4.62 -10.95 0.65
C PRO A 32 -5.79 -10.69 1.60
N VAL A 33 -5.55 -9.85 2.60
CA VAL A 33 -6.61 -9.33 3.47
C VAL A 33 -7.36 -8.25 2.72
N VAL A 34 -8.67 -8.42 2.58
CA VAL A 34 -9.53 -7.45 1.89
C VAL A 34 -10.27 -6.61 2.91
N LEU A 35 -10.03 -5.30 2.89
CA LEU A 35 -10.72 -4.32 3.73
C LEU A 35 -11.64 -3.49 2.84
N SER A 36 -12.93 -3.39 3.17
CA SER A 36 -13.91 -2.66 2.37
C SER A 36 -14.75 -1.64 3.15
N SER A 37 -14.63 -1.62 4.48
CA SER A 37 -15.43 -0.81 5.38
C SER A 37 -14.74 -0.70 6.74
N GLY A 38 -14.85 0.45 7.41
CA GLY A 38 -14.31 0.68 8.75
C GLY A 38 -13.12 1.64 8.78
N HIS A 39 -12.61 1.91 9.97
CA HIS A 39 -11.46 2.80 10.16
C HIS A 39 -10.17 2.09 9.71
N VAL A 40 -9.36 2.82 8.93
CA VAL A 40 -8.00 2.41 8.56
C VAL A 40 -7.11 3.65 8.47
N ASP A 41 -5.90 3.57 9.01
CA ASP A 41 -4.85 4.53 8.66
C ASP A 41 -4.01 3.90 7.55
N VAL A 42 -4.28 4.33 6.31
CA VAL A 42 -3.63 3.78 5.10
C VAL A 42 -2.12 3.99 5.18
N ILE A 43 -1.70 5.15 5.67
CA ILE A 43 -0.30 5.48 5.96
C ILE A 43 -0.18 5.64 7.48
N ASP A 44 0.15 4.57 8.17
CA ASP A 44 0.58 4.62 9.56
C ASP A 44 2.10 4.75 9.63
N VAL A 45 2.60 5.69 10.43
CA VAL A 45 4.02 6.07 10.47
C VAL A 45 4.61 5.85 11.84
N ASP A 46 5.54 4.90 11.89
CA ASP A 46 6.28 4.54 13.09
C ASP A 46 7.72 5.03 13.02
N TYR A 47 8.23 5.43 14.18
CA TYR A 47 9.67 5.61 14.36
C TYR A 47 10.17 4.91 15.62
N ALA A 48 10.92 3.84 15.42
CA ALA A 48 11.53 3.06 16.49
C ALA A 48 12.93 2.59 16.10
N GLY A 49 13.84 2.54 17.07
CA GLY A 49 15.20 2.00 16.86
C GLY A 49 16.03 2.71 15.79
N GLY A 50 15.72 3.97 15.45
CA GLY A 50 16.42 4.71 14.40
C GLY A 50 15.87 4.51 12.99
N ALA A 51 14.81 3.70 12.83
CA ALA A 51 14.17 3.42 11.55
C ALA A 51 12.81 4.09 11.47
N LEU A 52 12.49 4.57 10.27
CA LEU A 52 11.16 5.05 9.89
C LEU A 52 10.45 3.91 9.17
N ALA A 53 9.32 3.46 9.70
CA ALA A 53 8.49 2.43 9.08
C ALA A 53 7.14 3.01 8.66
N VAL A 54 6.57 2.41 7.63
CA VAL A 54 5.24 2.75 7.14
C VAL A 54 4.48 1.46 6.87
N ASN A 55 3.33 1.35 7.51
CA ASN A 55 2.42 0.22 7.44
C ASN A 55 0.98 0.73 7.22
N LEU A 56 0.04 -0.21 7.18
CA LEU A 56 -1.39 0.09 7.28
C LEU A 56 -1.88 -0.37 8.66
N LEU A 57 -2.45 0.55 9.44
CA LEU A 57 -3.12 0.22 10.70
C LEU A 57 -4.58 -0.17 10.39
N ASP A 58 -4.92 -1.42 10.69
CA ASP A 58 -6.25 -1.99 10.52
C ASP A 58 -7.03 -1.99 11.84
N ASP A 59 -7.94 -1.02 11.98
CA ASP A 59 -8.87 -0.88 13.10
C ASP A 59 -10.24 -1.56 12.81
N THR A 60 -10.34 -2.36 11.74
CA THR A 60 -11.57 -3.14 11.46
C THR A 60 -11.68 -4.39 12.33
N VAL A 61 -10.60 -4.74 13.02
CA VAL A 61 -10.49 -5.86 13.96
C VAL A 61 -10.11 -5.36 15.36
N THR A 62 -10.29 -6.21 16.37
CA THR A 62 -9.93 -5.88 17.76
C THR A 62 -9.11 -7.01 18.38
N PRO A 63 -7.90 -6.72 18.91
CA PRO A 63 -7.20 -5.43 18.86
C PRO A 63 -6.82 -5.03 17.42
N SER A 64 -6.49 -3.76 17.22
CA SER A 64 -5.97 -3.23 15.96
C SER A 64 -4.71 -3.98 15.51
N VAL A 65 -4.50 -4.06 14.19
CA VAL A 65 -3.40 -4.84 13.60
C VAL A 65 -2.63 -3.99 12.61
N GLU A 66 -1.31 -3.92 12.78
CA GLU A 66 -0.40 -3.44 11.75
C GLU A 66 -0.26 -4.45 10.62
N ARG A 67 -0.52 -4.00 9.39
CA ARG A 67 -0.44 -4.81 8.18
C ARG A 67 0.59 -4.24 7.22
N ASN A 68 1.35 -5.13 6.60
CA ASN A 68 2.16 -4.76 5.45
C ASN A 68 1.22 -4.38 4.27
N PRO A 69 1.37 -3.19 3.66
CA PRO A 69 0.52 -2.76 2.55
C PRO A 69 0.43 -3.74 1.38
N ALA A 70 1.49 -4.52 1.13
CA ALA A 70 1.52 -5.52 0.05
C ALA A 70 0.57 -6.70 0.28
N ASP A 71 0.16 -6.95 1.52
CA ASP A 71 -0.71 -8.07 1.90
C ASP A 71 -2.19 -7.64 2.02
N VAL A 72 -2.50 -6.38 1.70
CA VAL A 72 -3.84 -5.78 1.86
C VAL A 72 -4.37 -5.28 0.53
N VAL A 73 -5.66 -5.55 0.28
CA VAL A 73 -6.45 -4.92 -0.78
C VAL A 73 -7.50 -4.01 -0.13
N LEU A 74 -7.41 -2.72 -0.42
CA LEU A 74 -8.37 -1.71 -0.02
C LEU A 74 -9.48 -1.64 -1.08
N ARG A 75 -10.58 -2.34 -0.83
CA ARG A 75 -11.70 -2.39 -1.77
C ARG A 75 -12.56 -1.15 -1.60
N VAL A 76 -12.78 -0.44 -2.70
CA VAL A 76 -13.66 0.72 -2.81
C VAL A 76 -14.99 0.24 -3.39
N PRO A 77 -16.07 0.14 -2.59
CA PRO A 77 -17.35 -0.36 -3.07
C PRO A 77 -18.00 0.55 -4.12
N ALA A 78 -18.89 0.01 -4.95
CA ALA A 78 -19.65 0.77 -5.94
C ALA A 78 -20.49 1.90 -5.31
N THR A 79 -20.87 1.75 -4.04
CA THR A 79 -21.58 2.79 -3.26
C THR A 79 -20.72 4.03 -2.97
N ALA A 80 -19.40 3.97 -3.18
CA ALA A 80 -18.51 5.13 -3.12
C ALA A 80 -18.62 6.04 -4.36
N LYS A 81 -19.32 5.60 -5.41
CA LYS A 81 -19.49 6.35 -6.65
C LYS A 81 -20.36 7.58 -6.45
N LEU A 82 -19.90 8.72 -6.94
CA LEU A 82 -20.62 9.99 -6.90
C LEU A 82 -20.49 10.76 -8.21
N THR A 83 -21.38 11.75 -8.39
CA THR A 83 -21.24 12.77 -9.41
C THR A 83 -20.33 13.88 -8.89
N VAL A 84 -19.25 14.16 -9.62
CA VAL A 84 -18.30 15.22 -9.23
C VAL A 84 -19.02 16.57 -9.28
N PRO A 85 -18.87 17.43 -8.24
CA PRO A 85 -19.46 18.76 -8.28
C PRO A 85 -18.93 19.58 -9.47
N GLY A 86 -19.79 20.43 -10.03
CA GLY A 86 -19.38 21.32 -11.10
C GLY A 86 -18.41 22.41 -10.65
N GLY A 87 -17.77 23.06 -11.62
CA GLY A 87 -16.85 24.18 -11.39
C GLY A 87 -15.38 23.78 -11.47
N SER A 88 -14.53 24.74 -11.81
CA SER A 88 -13.10 24.51 -12.06
C SER A 88 -12.32 24.03 -10.83
N ALA A 89 -12.82 24.27 -9.62
CA ALA A 89 -12.19 23.79 -8.39
C ALA A 89 -12.14 22.24 -8.30
N TRP A 90 -12.96 21.54 -9.08
CA TRP A 90 -13.07 20.08 -9.07
C TRP A 90 -12.42 19.40 -10.29
N SER A 91 -11.66 20.14 -11.11
CA SER A 91 -11.08 19.61 -12.36
C SER A 91 -10.05 18.50 -12.17
N PHE A 92 -9.60 18.27 -10.94
CA PHE A 92 -8.66 17.22 -10.57
C PHE A 92 -9.33 15.85 -10.33
N LEU A 93 -10.67 15.78 -10.33
CA LEU A 93 -11.43 14.59 -9.93
C LEU A 93 -12.44 14.17 -11.01
N GLY A 94 -12.48 12.85 -11.25
CA GLY A 94 -13.53 12.16 -11.98
C GLY A 94 -13.60 12.51 -13.45
N THR A 95 -12.54 12.18 -14.19
CA THR A 95 -12.51 12.22 -15.66
C THR A 95 -13.81 11.62 -16.24
N GLY A 96 -14.74 12.47 -16.70
CA GLY A 96 -16.08 12.07 -17.16
C GLY A 96 -17.26 12.44 -16.24
N GLY A 97 -17.03 13.23 -15.19
CA GLY A 97 -18.04 13.73 -14.25
C GLY A 97 -18.44 12.75 -13.15
N GLN A 98 -17.81 11.58 -13.09
CA GLN A 98 -18.04 10.57 -12.05
C GLN A 98 -16.71 10.19 -11.40
N ALA A 99 -16.75 9.92 -10.09
CA ALA A 99 -15.61 9.40 -9.34
C ALA A 99 -16.08 8.45 -8.25
N TRP A 100 -15.18 7.62 -7.75
CA TRP A 100 -15.37 6.83 -6.53
C TRP A 100 -14.57 7.46 -5.43
N VAL A 101 -15.20 7.78 -4.31
CA VAL A 101 -14.56 8.53 -3.23
C VAL A 101 -14.74 7.82 -1.90
N LEU A 102 -13.63 7.44 -1.27
CA LEU A 102 -13.62 7.14 0.17
C LEU A 102 -13.61 8.48 0.92
N PRO A 103 -14.62 8.80 1.73
CA PRO A 103 -14.81 10.15 2.25
C PRO A 103 -13.95 10.45 3.49
N GLN A 104 -13.59 11.72 3.66
CA GLN A 104 -12.90 12.23 4.87
C GLN A 104 -13.73 12.08 6.15
N SER A 105 -15.05 11.96 6.02
CA SER A 105 -15.99 11.72 7.12
C SER A 105 -16.36 10.24 7.18
N ASN A 106 -16.46 9.69 8.39
CA ASN A 106 -16.87 8.31 8.57
C ASN A 106 -18.26 8.07 7.94
N THR A 107 -18.31 7.16 6.96
CA THR A 107 -19.52 6.82 6.20
C THR A 107 -19.72 5.32 6.26
N ALA A 108 -20.90 4.89 6.72
CA ALA A 108 -21.22 3.48 6.90
C ALA A 108 -21.03 2.69 5.60
N GLY A 109 -20.37 1.54 5.68
CA GLY A 109 -20.11 0.65 4.54
C GLY A 109 -18.95 1.09 3.64
N LEU A 110 -18.23 2.16 3.98
CA LEU A 110 -17.01 2.59 3.29
C LEU A 110 -15.82 2.59 4.26
N LEU A 111 -14.61 2.52 3.71
CA LEU A 111 -13.40 2.75 4.49
C LEU A 111 -13.32 4.22 4.89
N TRP A 112 -13.05 4.47 6.18
CA TRP A 112 -12.69 5.79 6.69
C TRP A 112 -11.16 5.88 6.69
N ALA A 113 -10.61 6.17 5.51
CA ALA A 113 -9.19 6.09 5.22
C ALA A 113 -8.42 7.36 5.63
N GLY A 114 -7.34 7.18 6.38
CA GLY A 114 -6.54 8.27 6.92
C GLY A 114 -5.04 7.99 6.93
N TRP A 115 -4.35 8.75 7.77
CA TRP A 115 -2.97 8.52 8.17
C TRP A 115 -2.76 8.89 9.62
N ASN A 116 -1.73 8.30 10.20
CA ASN A 116 -1.39 8.46 11.59
C ASN A 116 0.13 8.61 11.77
N THR A 117 0.51 9.56 12.61
CA THR A 117 1.90 9.91 12.95
C THR A 117 2.06 10.10 14.46
N THR A 118 1.13 9.55 15.25
CA THR A 118 1.11 9.67 16.72
C THR A 118 2.23 8.88 17.36
N GLU A 119 2.71 7.83 16.70
CA GLU A 119 3.86 7.03 17.14
C GLU A 119 5.21 7.70 16.86
N VAL A 120 5.23 8.85 16.16
CA VAL A 120 6.46 9.61 15.90
C VAL A 120 6.85 10.45 17.13
N PRO A 121 7.99 10.17 17.80
CA PRO A 121 8.38 10.89 19.00
C PRO A 121 8.76 12.36 18.74
N SER A 122 8.55 13.20 19.74
CA SER A 122 8.95 14.62 19.69
C SER A 122 10.46 14.78 19.65
N GLY A 123 10.94 15.77 18.88
CA GLY A 123 12.35 16.17 18.82
C GLY A 123 13.24 15.27 17.99
N VAL A 124 12.72 14.18 17.42
CA VAL A 124 13.50 13.26 16.57
C VAL A 124 13.77 13.87 15.19
N PHE A 125 12.76 14.54 14.62
CA PHE A 125 12.83 15.14 13.28
C PHE A 125 12.84 16.66 13.31
N GLN A 126 13.52 17.28 12.35
CA GLN A 126 13.48 18.71 12.14
C GLN A 126 12.03 19.19 11.97
N ASN A 127 11.66 20.26 12.67
CA ASN A 127 10.30 20.82 12.68
C ASN A 127 9.21 19.84 13.17
N ASN A 128 9.57 18.71 13.81
CA ASN A 128 8.62 17.73 14.31
C ASN A 128 7.66 17.23 13.22
N ARG A 129 8.16 16.94 12.03
CA ARG A 129 7.34 16.51 10.89
C ARG A 129 8.03 15.48 10.01
N VAL A 130 7.22 14.79 9.24
CA VAL A 130 7.62 13.91 8.14
C VAL A 130 7.11 14.50 6.81
N THR A 131 7.63 14.00 5.69
CA THR A 131 7.18 14.36 4.35
C THR A 131 6.69 13.10 3.65
N PHE A 132 5.39 13.08 3.34
CA PHE A 132 4.75 12.05 2.51
C PHE A 132 4.98 12.41 1.05
N LYS A 133 5.34 11.42 0.24
CA LYS A 133 5.51 11.59 -1.20
C LYS A 133 4.66 10.57 -1.94
N LEU A 134 3.75 11.03 -2.78
CA LEU A 134 3.13 10.15 -3.77
C LEU A 134 4.11 10.02 -4.92
N THR A 135 4.70 8.84 -5.08
CA THR A 135 5.82 8.63 -6.01
C THR A 135 5.40 7.97 -7.31
N ASN A 136 4.34 7.15 -7.27
CA ASN A 136 3.82 6.47 -8.44
C ASN A 136 2.35 6.09 -8.25
N VAL A 137 1.57 6.16 -9.33
CA VAL A 137 0.22 5.60 -9.42
C VAL A 137 0.10 4.84 -10.73
N THR A 138 -0.35 3.59 -10.67
CA THR A 138 -0.78 2.84 -11.85
C THR A 138 -2.23 2.45 -11.68
N GLY A 139 -3.06 2.67 -12.70
CA GLY A 139 -4.47 2.34 -12.65
C GLY A 139 -5.17 2.72 -13.95
N PRO A 140 -6.49 2.50 -14.05
CA PRO A 140 -7.27 2.77 -15.25
C PRO A 140 -7.44 4.28 -15.56
N ALA A 141 -7.32 5.14 -14.55
CA ALA A 141 -7.48 6.60 -14.68
C ALA A 141 -6.74 7.34 -13.54
N GLY A 142 -7.07 8.61 -13.31
CA GLY A 142 -6.51 9.43 -12.24
C GLY A 142 -6.87 8.96 -10.83
N PHE A 143 -6.00 9.34 -9.91
CA PHE A 143 -6.10 9.20 -8.46
C PHE A 143 -5.80 10.55 -7.80
N SER A 144 -6.58 10.90 -6.77
CA SER A 144 -6.35 12.10 -5.97
C SER A 144 -6.65 11.89 -4.50
N VAL A 145 -6.00 12.70 -3.65
CA VAL A 145 -6.27 12.79 -2.22
C VAL A 145 -6.49 14.25 -1.89
N TYR A 146 -7.58 14.57 -1.20
CA TYR A 146 -7.99 15.95 -0.98
C TYR A 146 -8.85 16.12 0.27
N THR A 147 -8.93 17.34 0.79
CA THR A 147 -9.90 17.72 1.81
C THR A 147 -10.95 18.64 1.24
N VAL A 148 -12.09 18.74 1.91
CA VAL A 148 -13.15 19.70 1.60
C VAL A 148 -13.50 20.45 2.89
N SER A 149 -13.52 21.78 2.79
CA SER A 149 -13.97 22.67 3.87
C SER A 149 -14.92 23.72 3.29
N GLY A 150 -16.12 23.85 3.86
CA GLY A 150 -17.13 24.78 3.36
C GLY A 150 -17.49 24.59 1.88
N GLY A 151 -17.38 23.36 1.36
CA GLY A 151 -17.61 23.04 -0.06
C GLY A 151 -16.43 23.34 -1.00
N THR A 152 -15.32 23.86 -0.47
CA THR A 152 -14.10 24.15 -1.25
C THR A 152 -13.10 23.00 -1.11
N PRO A 153 -12.67 22.37 -2.21
CA PRO A 153 -11.64 21.32 -2.16
C PRO A 153 -10.24 21.91 -2.00
N THR A 154 -9.36 21.19 -1.30
CA THR A 154 -7.91 21.41 -1.26
C THR A 154 -7.23 20.11 -1.64
N VAL A 155 -6.57 20.10 -2.80
CA VAL A 155 -5.83 18.95 -3.32
C VAL A 155 -4.54 18.77 -2.53
N LEU A 156 -4.29 17.55 -2.07
CA LEU A 156 -3.08 17.16 -1.33
C LEU A 156 -2.14 16.31 -2.19
N PHE A 157 -2.72 15.45 -3.02
CA PHE A 157 -2.02 14.64 -4.01
C PHE A 157 -2.92 14.47 -5.24
N ASP A 158 -2.36 14.56 -6.45
CA ASP A 158 -3.08 14.39 -7.70
C ASP A 158 -2.16 13.84 -8.80
N SER A 159 -2.37 12.56 -9.14
CA SER A 159 -1.60 11.89 -10.18
C SER A 159 -1.81 12.46 -11.60
N GLY A 160 -2.88 13.24 -11.82
CA GLY A 160 -3.23 13.80 -13.12
C GLY A 160 -2.36 14.99 -13.55
N ASN A 161 -1.65 15.61 -12.61
CA ASN A 161 -0.77 16.76 -12.90
C ASN A 161 0.73 16.41 -12.97
N GLY A 162 1.06 15.12 -12.81
CA GLY A 162 2.44 14.62 -12.75
C GLY A 162 2.80 14.11 -11.35
N LEU A 163 3.92 13.40 -11.24
CA LEU A 163 4.46 12.88 -9.97
C LEU A 163 5.98 13.12 -9.91
N PRO A 164 6.58 13.25 -8.71
CA PRO A 164 5.97 13.05 -7.40
C PRO A 164 5.26 14.29 -6.83
N ASP A 165 4.24 14.05 -6.02
CA ASP A 165 3.64 15.05 -5.14
C ASP A 165 4.18 14.90 -3.71
N SER A 166 4.12 15.97 -2.90
CA SER A 166 4.64 15.96 -1.53
C SER A 166 3.80 16.75 -0.54
N LEU A 167 3.59 16.17 0.65
CA LEU A 167 2.89 16.79 1.76
C LEU A 167 3.73 16.70 3.04
N ASN A 168 3.93 17.84 3.72
CA ASN A 168 4.51 17.83 5.06
C ASN A 168 3.41 17.54 6.08
N VAL A 169 3.63 16.51 6.92
CA VAL A 169 2.70 16.10 7.97
C VAL A 169 3.41 16.22 9.31
N ASN A 170 2.85 17.01 10.21
CA ASN A 170 3.38 17.15 11.57
C ASN A 170 3.23 15.82 12.31
N ARG A 171 4.16 15.50 13.21
CA ARG A 171 3.96 14.41 14.17
C ARG A 171 2.68 14.63 14.99
N ASN A 172 2.21 13.57 15.65
CA ASN A 172 1.00 13.64 16.48
C ASN A 172 -0.22 14.14 15.69
N THR A 173 -0.28 13.76 14.41
CA THR A 173 -1.43 13.98 13.54
C THR A 173 -2.11 12.64 13.31
N HIS A 174 -3.42 12.60 13.56
CA HIS A 174 -4.35 11.59 13.07
C HIS A 174 -5.37 12.33 12.20
N ALA A 175 -5.43 11.99 10.91
CA ALA A 175 -6.29 12.69 9.98
C ALA A 175 -6.93 11.75 8.96
N HIS A 176 -8.17 12.07 8.59
CA HIS A 176 -8.90 11.42 7.51
C HIS A 176 -9.21 12.42 6.41
N VAL A 177 -9.14 11.95 5.17
CA VAL A 177 -9.23 12.77 3.96
C VAL A 177 -10.03 12.02 2.90
N ASN A 178 -10.36 12.69 1.80
CA ASN A 178 -11.02 12.03 0.68
C ASN A 178 -9.97 11.36 -0.21
N TRP A 179 -10.23 10.12 -0.60
CA TRP A 179 -9.44 9.37 -1.58
C TRP A 179 -10.30 9.15 -2.82
N GLY A 180 -9.95 9.81 -3.91
CA GLY A 180 -10.71 9.82 -5.16
C GLY A 180 -10.07 8.98 -6.26
N PHE A 181 -10.92 8.24 -6.97
CA PHE A 181 -10.56 7.41 -8.11
C PHE A 181 -11.45 7.77 -9.30
N ASP A 182 -10.85 8.05 -10.45
CA ASP A 182 -11.56 8.54 -11.64
C ASP A 182 -12.28 7.45 -12.44
N ALA A 183 -11.94 6.18 -12.21
CA ALA A 183 -12.56 5.04 -12.87
C ALA A 183 -12.60 3.82 -11.95
N ALA A 184 -13.50 2.89 -12.24
CA ALA A 184 -13.45 1.56 -11.63
C ALA A 184 -12.28 0.74 -12.19
N GLY A 185 -11.71 -0.12 -11.35
CA GLY A 185 -10.56 -0.97 -11.66
C GLY A 185 -9.54 -1.01 -10.53
N THR A 186 -8.42 -1.69 -10.77
CA THR A 186 -7.36 -1.83 -9.78
C THR A 186 -6.34 -0.71 -9.90
N TYR A 187 -6.04 -0.07 -8.78
CA TYR A 187 -4.98 0.93 -8.65
C TYR A 187 -3.87 0.40 -7.76
N THR A 188 -2.62 0.69 -8.13
CA THR A 188 -1.47 0.59 -7.23
C THR A 188 -0.97 1.99 -6.95
N VAL A 189 -1.07 2.42 -5.70
CA VAL A 189 -0.69 3.77 -5.23
C VAL A 189 0.56 3.62 -4.38
N THR A 190 1.64 4.32 -4.75
CA THR A 190 2.95 4.17 -4.10
C THR A 190 3.34 5.42 -3.35
N PHE A 191 3.45 5.32 -2.03
CA PHE A 191 3.98 6.39 -1.18
C PHE A 191 5.38 6.08 -0.66
N GLU A 192 6.15 7.14 -0.42
CA GLU A 192 7.38 7.11 0.35
C GLU A 192 7.26 8.16 1.47
N VAL A 193 7.62 7.81 2.70
CA VAL A 193 7.71 8.77 3.80
C VAL A 193 9.18 9.04 4.10
N THR A 194 9.54 10.33 4.18
CA THR A 194 10.90 10.77 4.49
C THR A 194 10.90 11.73 5.67
N ALA A 195 12.01 11.81 6.39
CA ALA A 195 12.21 12.78 7.45
C ALA A 195 13.66 13.22 7.54
N LYS A 196 13.92 14.41 8.09
CA LYS A 196 15.28 14.87 8.42
C LYS A 196 15.49 14.75 9.93
N LEU A 197 16.53 14.03 10.35
CA LEU A 197 16.88 13.89 11.76
C LEU A 197 17.26 15.26 12.36
N ALA A 198 16.74 15.56 13.54
CA ALA A 198 17.07 16.78 14.27
C ALA A 198 18.53 16.81 14.74
N SER A 199 19.11 15.64 15.01
CA SER A 199 20.46 15.49 15.55
C SER A 199 21.57 15.91 14.59
N ASN A 200 21.42 15.62 13.29
CA ASN A 200 22.49 15.82 12.30
C ASN A 200 21.98 16.25 10.91
N GLY A 201 20.66 16.38 10.72
CA GLY A 201 20.05 16.75 9.45
C GLY A 201 20.03 15.66 8.37
N ALA A 202 20.49 14.45 8.68
CA ALA A 202 20.45 13.33 7.74
C ALA A 202 19.00 12.98 7.37
N THR A 203 18.78 12.66 6.09
CA THR A 203 17.48 12.16 5.62
C THR A 203 17.38 10.67 5.87
N ILE A 204 16.26 10.24 6.45
CA ILE A 204 15.84 8.85 6.54
C ILE A 204 14.57 8.65 5.71
N THR A 205 14.34 7.42 5.26
CA THR A 205 13.21 7.05 4.41
C THR A 205 12.60 5.73 4.87
N SER A 206 11.29 5.58 4.71
CA SER A 206 10.58 4.31 4.84
C SER A 206 10.86 3.35 3.67
N GLY A 207 11.47 3.86 2.59
CA GLY A 207 11.38 3.26 1.26
C GLY A 207 9.99 3.41 0.66
N ALA A 208 9.86 3.05 -0.61
CA ALA A 208 8.57 3.03 -1.30
C ALA A 208 7.69 1.88 -0.79
N LYS A 209 6.43 2.19 -0.50
CA LYS A 209 5.38 1.24 -0.13
C LYS A 209 4.23 1.38 -1.12
N ALA A 210 3.66 0.27 -1.55
CA ALA A 210 2.60 0.23 -2.53
C ALA A 210 1.33 -0.35 -1.91
N TRP A 211 0.22 0.35 -2.09
CA TRP A 211 -1.12 -0.07 -1.69
C TRP A 211 -1.91 -0.46 -2.92
N THR A 212 -2.66 -1.55 -2.80
CA THR A 212 -3.60 -1.98 -3.84
C THR A 212 -5.00 -1.51 -3.47
N PHE A 213 -5.62 -0.73 -4.35
CA PHE A 213 -7.03 -0.38 -4.27
C PHE A 213 -7.81 -1.12 -5.35
N GLU A 214 -8.92 -1.76 -4.97
CA GLU A 214 -9.85 -2.41 -5.91
C GLU A 214 -11.14 -1.60 -5.98
N VAL A 215 -11.33 -0.82 -7.05
CA VAL A 215 -12.49 0.05 -7.23
C VAL A 215 -13.56 -0.69 -8.02
N LEU A 216 -14.71 -0.94 -7.39
CA LEU A 216 -15.82 -1.69 -7.99
C LEU A 216 -16.73 -0.79 -8.85
N PRO A 217 -17.24 -1.28 -9.99
CA PRO A 217 -18.02 -0.48 -10.95
C PRO A 217 -19.40 -0.03 -10.47
#